data_AF-A0A8H5J787-F1
#
_entry.id   AF-A0A8H5J787-F1
#
_cell.length_a   1.000
_cell.length_b   1.000
_cell.length_c   1.000
_cell.angle_alpha   90.00
_cell.angle_beta   90.00
_cell.angle_gamma   90.00
#
_symmetry.space_group_name_H-M   'P 1'
#
loop_
_entity.id
_entity.type
_entity.pdbx_description
1 polymer ?
#
loop_
_entity_poly.entity_id
_entity_poly.type
_entity_poly.pdbx_seq_one_letter_code
_entity_poly.pdbx_strand_id
1 'polypeptide(L)'
;MADSLKDQLIALASTGDTKEMKSLLSTTKKTPSQETIQEVLTTAVKNCQHDAIGFLLAKYRSVPLNEEIVRAGVNTGSIPLMQALLTKDPAVINMQFDMRGTPLIVACMGRQHVDFLRFLLEAGADPNQDPDAAAYPLALVAGLYKDTAAVDLLLKYGAKVENSGALAAAARRGNEVMMRYLLEKGARPESDATSVGTGASPLRVAVGAGHVGIVRILMQHGDDPRAADSTGTSAVELAKQLQQEGKTTSEMVEALEGK
;
A
#
# COMPACT_ATOMS: atom_id res chain seq x y z
N MET A 1 16.79 14.66 33.84
CA MET A 1 15.96 15.87 33.65
C MET A 1 15.43 16.04 32.23
N ALA A 2 16.20 15.75 31.17
CA ALA A 2 15.69 15.85 29.79
C ALA A 2 14.57 14.83 29.49
N ASP A 3 14.67 13.61 30.03
CA ASP A 3 13.64 12.57 29.86
C ASP A 3 12.29 12.99 30.43
N SER A 4 12.27 13.71 31.57
CA SER A 4 11.02 14.17 32.19
C SER A 4 10.23 15.16 31.33
N LEU A 5 10.88 16.05 30.56
CA LEU A 5 10.16 17.00 29.71
C LEU A 5 9.60 16.30 28.48
N LYS A 6 10.41 15.42 27.86
CA LYS A 6 9.99 14.60 26.73
C LYS A 6 8.79 13.74 27.10
N ASP A 7 8.84 13.02 28.22
CA ASP A 7 7.77 12.14 28.69
C ASP A 7 6.47 12.91 28.97
N GLN A 8 6.56 14.08 29.61
CA GLN A 8 5.41 14.96 29.82
C GLN A 8 4.79 15.42 28.50
N LEU A 9 5.60 15.86 27.54
CA LEU A 9 5.11 16.30 26.23
C LEU A 9 4.48 15.15 25.45
N ILE A 10 5.04 13.94 25.52
CA ILE A 10 4.47 12.74 24.90
C ILE A 10 3.11 12.40 25.54
N ALA A 11 3.00 12.44 26.87
CA ALA A 11 1.73 12.21 27.56
C ALA A 11 0.66 13.22 27.14
N LEU A 12 1.01 14.51 27.10
CA LEU A 12 0.10 15.58 26.68
C LEU A 12 -0.27 15.48 25.19
N ALA A 13 0.66 15.07 24.33
CA ALA A 13 0.40 14.79 22.92
C ALA A 13 -0.47 13.56 22.70
N SER A 14 -0.45 12.60 23.62
CA SER A 14 -1.32 11.42 23.57
C SER A 14 -2.76 11.78 23.95
N THR A 15 -2.95 12.59 25.00
CA THR A 15 -4.27 12.98 25.50
C THR A 15 -4.89 14.18 24.77
N GLY A 16 -4.08 14.97 24.05
CA GLY A 16 -4.54 16.17 23.35
C GLY A 16 -4.64 17.42 24.22
N ASP A 17 -4.10 17.40 25.45
CA ASP A 17 -4.12 18.58 26.34
C ASP A 17 -3.14 19.66 25.85
N THR A 18 -3.60 20.37 24.84
CA THR A 18 -2.85 21.41 24.12
C THR A 18 -2.65 22.65 24.98
N LYS A 19 -3.51 22.88 25.98
CA LYS A 19 -3.39 24.02 26.91
C LYS A 19 -2.20 23.80 27.83
N GLU A 20 -2.13 22.64 28.46
CA GLU A 20 -1.00 22.30 29.34
C GLU A 20 0.30 22.16 28.54
N MET A 21 0.23 21.59 27.32
CA MET A 21 1.39 21.54 26.42
C MET A 21 1.95 22.94 26.11
N LYS A 22 1.08 23.92 25.83
CA LYS A 22 1.47 25.32 25.61
C LYS A 22 2.09 25.94 26.86
N SER A 23 1.48 25.71 28.03
CA SER A 23 1.98 26.18 29.33
C SER A 23 3.39 25.65 29.61
N LEU A 24 3.57 24.33 29.50
CA LEU A 24 4.85 23.65 29.73
C LEU A 24 5.96 24.15 28.78
N LEU A 25 5.64 24.31 27.49
CA LEU A 25 6.58 24.83 26.49
C LEU A 25 6.83 26.35 26.56
N SER A 26 6.09 27.09 27.39
CA SER A 26 6.32 28.52 27.64
C SER A 26 7.14 28.77 28.90
N THR A 27 7.06 27.85 29.88
CA THR A 27 7.72 27.97 31.18
C THR A 27 9.08 27.26 31.22
N THR A 28 9.32 26.28 30.34
CA THR A 28 10.61 25.62 30.23
C THR A 28 11.71 26.55 29.72
N LYS A 29 12.88 26.56 30.39
CA LYS A 29 14.08 27.28 29.95
C LYS A 29 14.80 26.58 28.79
N LYS A 30 14.53 25.29 28.58
CA LYS A 30 15.23 24.46 27.59
C LYS A 30 14.31 24.19 26.41
N THR A 31 14.73 24.60 25.22
CA THR A 31 14.08 24.22 23.96
C THR A 31 14.22 22.70 23.75
N PRO A 32 13.12 21.97 23.48
CA PRO A 32 13.22 20.55 23.16
C PRO A 32 14.09 20.31 21.92
N SER A 33 14.74 19.14 21.85
CA SER A 33 15.51 18.76 20.66
C SER A 33 14.59 18.50 19.47
N GLN A 34 15.15 18.52 18.26
CA GLN A 34 14.42 18.14 17.04
C GLN A 34 13.78 16.75 17.19
N GLU A 35 14.54 15.77 17.66
CA GLU A 35 14.08 14.40 17.90
C GLU A 35 12.90 14.35 18.87
N THR A 36 12.98 15.10 19.98
CA THR A 36 11.85 15.19 20.93
C THR A 36 10.60 15.77 20.27
N ILE A 37 10.73 16.83 19.47
CA ILE A 37 9.57 17.41 18.77
C ILE A 37 9.00 16.43 17.75
N GLN A 38 9.85 15.71 17.01
CA GLN A 38 9.40 14.70 16.06
C GLN A 38 8.62 13.59 16.76
N GLU A 39 9.11 13.06 17.89
CA GLU A 39 8.41 12.02 18.66
C GLU A 39 7.09 12.49 19.27
N VAL A 40 7.05 13.71 19.80
CA VAL A 40 5.83 14.32 20.35
C VAL A 40 4.81 14.55 19.23
N LEU A 41 5.25 15.03 18.07
CA LEU A 41 4.40 15.20 16.89
C LEU A 41 3.88 13.85 16.36
N THR A 42 4.73 12.84 16.27
CA THR A 42 4.33 11.47 15.91
C THR A 42 3.26 10.94 16.85
N THR A 43 3.44 11.14 18.17
CA THR A 43 2.45 10.73 19.17
C THR A 43 1.11 11.45 18.98
N ALA A 44 1.14 12.77 18.77
CA ALA A 44 -0.06 13.56 18.51
C ALA A 44 -0.78 13.10 17.23
N VAL A 45 -0.02 12.80 16.17
CA VAL A 45 -0.54 12.28 14.90
C VAL A 45 -1.19 10.91 15.08
N LYS A 46 -0.51 9.95 15.74
CA LYS A 46 -1.05 8.60 15.99
C LYS A 46 -2.38 8.62 16.76
N ASN A 47 -2.58 9.63 17.61
CA ASN A 47 -3.79 9.81 18.41
C ASN A 47 -4.78 10.83 17.83
N CYS A 48 -4.58 11.30 16.58
CA CYS A 48 -5.45 12.27 15.90
C CYS A 48 -5.69 13.57 16.69
N GLN A 49 -4.70 14.05 17.45
CA GLN A 49 -4.83 15.25 18.28
C GLN A 49 -4.66 16.53 17.45
N HIS A 50 -5.69 16.89 16.68
CA HIS A 50 -5.66 17.98 15.69
C HIS A 50 -5.11 19.32 16.23
N ASP A 51 -5.55 19.76 17.40
CA ASP A 51 -5.10 21.02 18.01
C ASP A 51 -3.61 20.99 18.38
N ALA A 52 -3.16 19.86 18.94
CA ALA A 52 -1.75 19.66 19.31
C ALA A 52 -0.87 19.60 18.06
N ILE A 53 -1.30 18.88 17.01
CA ILE A 53 -0.61 18.79 15.72
C ILE A 53 -0.47 20.19 15.11
N GLY A 54 -1.57 20.94 14.98
CA GLY A 54 -1.56 22.29 14.42
C GLY A 54 -0.65 23.24 15.20
N PHE A 55 -0.68 23.17 16.53
CA PHE A 55 0.20 23.94 17.39
C PHE A 55 1.69 23.56 17.20
N LEU A 56 2.03 22.27 17.20
CA LEU A 56 3.40 21.79 17.06
C LEU A 56 3.99 22.17 15.70
N LEU A 57 3.23 21.98 14.61
CA LEU A 57 3.65 22.36 13.26
C LEU A 57 3.85 23.88 13.13
N ALA A 58 3.00 24.68 13.78
CA ALA A 58 3.09 26.15 13.74
C ALA A 58 4.26 26.68 14.58
N LYS A 59 4.53 26.08 15.75
CA LYS A 59 5.59 26.52 16.68
C LYS A 59 6.98 26.06 16.22
N TYR A 60 7.11 24.85 15.69
CA TYR A 60 8.39 24.25 15.33
C TYR A 60 8.59 24.15 13.81
N ARG A 61 8.49 25.29 13.11
CA ARG A 61 8.53 25.34 11.65
C ARG A 61 9.81 24.79 11.02
N SER A 62 10.93 24.87 11.73
CA SER A 62 12.24 24.38 11.26
C SER A 62 12.43 22.88 11.44
N VAL A 63 11.59 22.20 12.22
CA VAL A 63 11.67 20.75 12.42
C VAL A 63 11.06 20.05 11.19
N PRO A 64 11.83 19.22 10.45
CA PRO A 64 11.34 18.53 9.27
C PRO A 64 10.37 17.40 9.64
N LEU A 65 9.43 17.11 8.74
CA LEU A 65 8.62 15.90 8.83
C LEU A 65 9.49 14.71 8.46
N ASN A 66 9.62 13.74 9.37
CA ASN A 66 10.29 12.49 9.08
C ASN A 66 9.27 11.46 8.58
N GLU A 67 9.80 10.34 8.09
CA GLU A 67 9.02 9.22 7.61
C GLU A 67 7.99 8.71 8.63
N GLU A 68 8.33 8.58 9.91
CA GLU A 68 7.42 8.04 10.92
C GLU A 68 6.18 8.94 11.10
N ILE A 69 6.36 10.27 11.11
CA ILE A 69 5.25 11.23 11.21
C ILE A 69 4.32 11.09 10.01
N VAL A 70 4.88 11.07 8.79
CA VAL A 70 4.09 11.00 7.55
C VAL A 70 3.35 9.66 7.48
N ARG A 71 4.05 8.56 7.75
CA ARG A 71 3.46 7.21 7.79
C ARG A 71 2.35 7.10 8.84
N ALA A 72 2.55 7.65 10.04
CA ALA A 72 1.52 7.69 11.06
C ALA A 72 0.29 8.48 10.57
N GLY A 73 0.51 9.63 9.91
CA GLY A 73 -0.56 10.43 9.33
C GLY A 73 -1.38 9.68 8.30
N VAL A 74 -0.72 8.95 7.39
CA VAL A 74 -1.37 8.08 6.40
C VAL A 74 -2.19 6.97 7.07
N ASN A 75 -1.63 6.32 8.10
CA ASN A 75 -2.31 5.23 8.82
C ASN A 75 -3.59 5.69 9.54
N THR A 76 -3.69 6.97 9.91
CA THR A 76 -4.93 7.50 10.50
C THR A 76 -6.10 7.59 9.52
N GLY A 77 -5.83 7.67 8.21
CA GLY A 77 -6.86 7.94 7.19
C GLY A 77 -7.51 9.33 7.30
N SER A 78 -7.01 10.20 8.17
CA SER A 78 -7.60 11.51 8.43
C SER A 78 -7.15 12.53 7.39
N ILE A 79 -8.05 12.90 6.48
CA ILE A 79 -7.81 13.91 5.44
C ILE A 79 -7.34 15.24 6.07
N PRO A 80 -8.00 15.81 7.11
CA PRO A 80 -7.56 17.07 7.70
C PRO A 80 -6.14 17.00 8.29
N LEU A 81 -5.79 15.86 8.88
CA LEU A 81 -4.44 15.64 9.41
C LEU A 81 -3.42 15.58 8.29
N MET A 82 -3.66 14.75 7.28
CA MET A 82 -2.74 14.61 6.15
C MET A 82 -2.59 15.95 5.40
N GLN A 83 -3.67 16.72 5.28
CA GLN A 83 -3.64 18.08 4.74
C GLN A 83 -2.76 19.02 5.57
N ALA A 84 -2.78 18.92 6.90
CA ALA A 84 -1.89 19.71 7.75
C ALA A 84 -0.41 19.36 7.53
N LEU A 85 -0.09 18.07 7.35
CA LEU A 85 1.27 17.62 7.01
C LEU A 85 1.72 18.13 5.63
N LEU A 86 0.85 18.03 4.62
CA LEU A 86 1.13 18.52 3.27
C LEU A 86 1.25 20.04 3.21
N THR A 87 0.50 20.77 4.03
CA THR A 87 0.63 22.23 4.15
C THR A 87 1.98 22.62 4.74
N LYS A 88 2.51 21.82 5.67
CA LYS A 88 3.83 22.03 6.26
C LYS A 88 4.95 21.76 5.25
N ASP A 89 4.82 20.69 4.48
CA ASP A 89 5.78 20.27 3.48
C ASP A 89 5.09 19.45 2.37
N PRO A 90 4.82 20.04 1.20
CA PRO A 90 4.18 19.33 0.09
C PRO A 90 5.01 18.17 -0.46
N ALA A 91 6.34 18.18 -0.27
CA ALA A 91 7.22 17.14 -0.79
C ALA A 91 6.95 15.77 -0.15
N VAL A 92 6.28 15.74 1.02
CA VAL A 92 5.98 14.48 1.70
C VAL A 92 5.00 13.61 0.96
N ILE A 93 4.24 14.13 -0.02
CA ILE A 93 3.22 13.35 -0.77
C ILE A 93 3.81 12.14 -1.49
N ASN A 94 5.07 12.22 -1.93
CA ASN A 94 5.81 11.17 -2.62
C ASN A 94 7.08 10.75 -1.83
N MET A 95 7.10 11.00 -0.51
CA MET A 95 8.20 10.61 0.36
C MET A 95 8.46 9.10 0.25
N GLN A 96 9.72 8.73 0.02
CA GLN A 96 10.13 7.34 0.03
C GLN A 96 10.36 6.88 1.47
N PHE A 97 9.72 5.76 1.79
CA PHE A 97 9.84 5.06 3.06
C PHE A 97 10.88 3.94 2.99
N ASP A 98 11.49 3.62 4.11
CA ASP A 98 12.55 2.60 4.27
C ASP A 98 12.16 1.19 3.75
N MET A 99 10.88 0.82 3.83
CA MET A 99 10.32 -0.41 3.23
C MET A 99 9.87 -0.24 1.77
N ARG A 100 10.45 0.73 1.06
CA ARG A 100 10.10 1.08 -0.34
C ARG A 100 8.61 1.40 -0.47
N GLY A 101 8.10 2.22 0.45
CA GLY A 101 6.72 2.70 0.44
C GLY A 101 6.64 4.16 0.04
N THR A 102 5.47 4.59 -0.40
CA THR A 102 5.05 5.99 -0.49
C THR A 102 3.78 6.18 0.34
N PRO A 103 3.34 7.41 0.65
CA PRO A 103 2.06 7.63 1.29
C PRO A 103 0.89 6.91 0.61
N LEU A 104 0.83 6.92 -0.73
CA LEU A 104 -0.21 6.22 -1.49
C LEU A 104 -0.10 4.69 -1.32
N ILE A 105 1.10 4.13 -1.39
CA ILE A 105 1.32 2.69 -1.20
C ILE A 105 0.93 2.25 0.22
N VAL A 106 1.31 3.01 1.24
CA VAL A 106 0.91 2.72 2.63
C VAL A 106 -0.59 2.83 2.80
N ALA A 107 -1.24 3.81 2.17
CA ALA A 107 -2.69 3.94 2.19
C ALA A 107 -3.39 2.72 1.53
N CYS A 108 -2.92 2.27 0.36
CA CYS A 108 -3.43 1.07 -0.30
C CYS A 108 -3.20 -0.19 0.55
N MET A 109 -2.01 -0.35 1.14
CA MET A 109 -1.68 -1.50 1.99
C MET A 109 -2.55 -1.54 3.26
N GLY A 110 -2.80 -0.37 3.87
CA GLY A 110 -3.69 -0.19 5.00
C GLY A 110 -5.18 -0.31 4.67
N ARG A 111 -5.54 -0.48 3.39
CA ARG A 111 -6.92 -0.49 2.88
C ARG A 111 -7.71 0.76 3.29
N GLN A 112 -7.06 1.93 3.19
CA GLN A 112 -7.71 3.22 3.45
C GLN A 112 -8.90 3.44 2.50
N HIS A 113 -9.86 4.24 2.96
CA HIS A 113 -11.07 4.55 2.19
C HIS A 113 -10.73 5.23 0.86
N VAL A 114 -11.57 5.00 -0.15
CA VAL A 114 -11.38 5.54 -1.52
C VAL A 114 -11.25 7.06 -1.52
N ASP A 115 -11.95 7.77 -0.64
CA ASP A 115 -11.84 9.22 -0.52
C ASP A 115 -10.48 9.69 0.01
N PHE A 116 -9.84 8.91 0.88
CA PHE A 116 -8.48 9.19 1.32
C PHE A 116 -7.46 8.97 0.19
N LEU A 117 -7.62 7.89 -0.57
CA LEU A 117 -6.80 7.66 -1.78
C LEU A 117 -6.99 8.80 -2.79
N ARG A 118 -8.24 9.25 -2.99
CA ARG A 118 -8.58 10.35 -3.88
C ARG A 118 -7.88 11.62 -3.45
N PHE A 119 -7.93 11.95 -2.15
CA PHE A 119 -7.23 13.09 -1.59
C PHE A 119 -5.72 13.03 -1.85
N LEU A 120 -5.07 11.89 -1.64
CA LEU A 120 -3.63 11.74 -1.93
C LEU A 120 -3.32 11.96 -3.42
N LEU A 121 -4.13 11.38 -4.31
CA LEU A 121 -3.95 11.52 -5.76
C LEU A 121 -4.19 12.96 -6.24
N GLU A 122 -5.21 13.65 -5.69
CA GLU A 122 -5.47 15.08 -5.96
C GLU A 122 -4.35 15.97 -5.43
N ALA A 123 -3.67 15.56 -4.36
CA ALA A 123 -2.49 16.23 -3.82
C ALA A 123 -1.20 15.93 -4.62
N GLY A 124 -1.26 15.11 -5.66
CA GLY A 124 -0.12 14.81 -6.54
C GLY A 124 0.67 13.56 -6.18
N ALA A 125 0.07 12.61 -5.44
CA ALA A 125 0.69 11.30 -5.26
C ALA A 125 0.84 10.58 -6.61
N ASP A 126 2.02 10.03 -6.88
CA ASP A 126 2.28 9.29 -8.11
C ASP A 126 1.73 7.85 -8.02
N PRO A 127 0.72 7.48 -8.82
CA PRO A 127 0.13 6.14 -8.79
C PRO A 127 1.02 5.06 -9.42
N ASN A 128 2.12 5.44 -10.08
CA ASN A 128 3.06 4.56 -10.75
C ASN A 128 4.43 4.52 -10.06
N GLN A 129 4.59 5.19 -8.92
CA GLN A 129 5.90 5.29 -8.28
C GLN A 129 6.39 3.89 -7.92
N ASP A 130 7.41 3.45 -8.66
CA ASP A 130 8.00 2.12 -8.59
C ASP A 130 8.90 2.02 -7.36
N PRO A 131 8.54 1.21 -6.37
CA PRO A 131 9.46 0.84 -5.33
C PRO A 131 9.99 -0.53 -5.70
N ASP A 132 11.27 -0.62 -6.05
CA ASP A 132 12.04 -1.80 -6.49
C ASP A 132 11.82 -3.15 -5.72
N ALA A 133 10.87 -3.32 -4.80
CA ALA A 133 10.39 -4.63 -4.31
C ALA A 133 8.96 -4.71 -3.72
N ALA A 134 8.12 -3.66 -3.67
CA ALA A 134 6.94 -3.66 -2.76
C ALA A 134 5.53 -3.78 -3.38
N ALA A 135 5.43 -3.83 -4.72
CA ALA A 135 4.19 -3.80 -5.53
C ALA A 135 3.60 -2.40 -5.76
N TYR A 136 3.15 -2.17 -6.99
CA TYR A 136 2.50 -0.94 -7.43
C TYR A 136 1.17 -0.71 -6.70
N PRO A 137 0.72 0.55 -6.50
CA PRO A 137 -0.59 0.87 -5.92
C PRO A 137 -1.74 0.05 -6.53
N LEU A 138 -1.74 -0.14 -7.86
CA LEU A 138 -2.76 -0.91 -8.55
C LEU A 138 -2.77 -2.39 -8.14
N ALA A 139 -1.61 -3.02 -7.95
CA ALA A 139 -1.53 -4.40 -7.47
C ALA A 139 -1.99 -4.56 -6.01
N LEU A 140 -1.66 -3.60 -5.14
CA LEU A 140 -2.15 -3.61 -3.77
C LEU A 140 -3.66 -3.51 -3.72
N VAL A 141 -4.25 -2.59 -4.50
CA VAL A 141 -5.70 -2.46 -4.59
C VAL A 141 -6.32 -3.75 -5.14
N ALA A 142 -5.79 -4.31 -6.22
CA ALA A 142 -6.31 -5.53 -6.83
C ALA A 142 -6.32 -6.74 -5.86
N GLY A 143 -5.29 -6.86 -5.03
CA GLY A 143 -5.17 -7.96 -4.07
C GLY A 143 -5.91 -7.75 -2.74
N LEU A 144 -6.11 -6.50 -2.30
CA LEU A 144 -6.57 -6.22 -0.92
C LEU A 144 -7.98 -5.61 -0.84
N TYR A 145 -8.46 -4.98 -1.92
CA TYR A 145 -9.77 -4.33 -1.95
C TYR A 145 -10.83 -5.29 -2.48
N LYS A 146 -12.08 -5.09 -2.02
CA LYS A 146 -13.22 -5.93 -2.38
C LYS A 146 -13.97 -5.44 -3.62
N ASP A 147 -13.87 -4.15 -3.94
CA ASP A 147 -14.54 -3.51 -5.06
C ASP A 147 -13.55 -2.88 -6.03
N THR A 148 -14.07 -2.42 -7.16
CA THR A 148 -13.31 -1.87 -8.27
C THR A 148 -13.14 -0.34 -8.19
N ALA A 149 -13.72 0.33 -7.20
CA ALA A 149 -13.75 1.79 -7.14
C ALA A 149 -12.35 2.38 -6.95
N ALA A 150 -11.52 1.73 -6.14
CA ALA A 150 -10.12 2.11 -5.97
C ALA A 150 -9.28 1.86 -7.24
N VAL A 151 -9.62 0.83 -8.04
CA VAL A 151 -8.98 0.61 -9.35
C VAL A 151 -9.35 1.74 -10.31
N ASP A 152 -10.62 2.06 -10.46
CA ASP A 152 -11.06 3.15 -11.34
C ASP A 152 -10.44 4.48 -10.96
N LEU A 153 -10.32 4.74 -9.66
CA LEU A 153 -9.66 5.92 -9.15
C LEU A 153 -8.18 5.95 -9.55
N LEU A 154 -7.42 4.88 -9.31
CA LEU A 154 -6.01 4.82 -9.69
C LEU A 154 -5.81 4.99 -11.21
N LEU A 155 -6.63 4.32 -12.03
CA LEU A 155 -6.60 4.45 -13.48
C LEU A 155 -6.93 5.87 -13.95
N LYS A 156 -7.91 6.53 -13.31
CA LYS A 156 -8.27 7.94 -13.59
C LYS A 156 -7.08 8.88 -13.38
N TYR A 157 -6.22 8.59 -12.40
CA TYR A 157 -5.01 9.38 -12.12
C TYR A 157 -3.77 8.87 -12.86
N GLY A 158 -3.92 7.94 -13.81
CA GLY A 158 -2.86 7.52 -14.71
C GLY A 158 -2.06 6.30 -14.25
N ALA A 159 -2.59 5.49 -13.32
CA ALA A 159 -1.98 4.19 -13.01
C ALA A 159 -1.91 3.32 -14.27
N LYS A 160 -0.73 2.74 -14.52
CA LYS A 160 -0.51 1.80 -15.62
C LYS A 160 -1.08 0.44 -15.26
N VAL A 161 -1.85 -0.13 -16.19
CA VAL A 161 -2.39 -1.49 -16.05
C VAL A 161 -1.31 -2.53 -16.37
N GLU A 162 -0.57 -2.31 -17.45
CA GLU A 162 0.50 -3.20 -17.91
C GLU A 162 1.68 -3.24 -16.91
N ASN A 163 2.23 -4.43 -16.68
CA ASN A 163 3.36 -4.68 -15.77
C ASN A 163 3.14 -4.20 -14.33
N SER A 164 1.88 -4.02 -13.91
CA SER A 164 1.54 -3.51 -12.58
C SER A 164 1.59 -4.60 -11.50
N GLY A 165 1.58 -5.87 -11.88
CA GLY A 165 1.42 -7.03 -11.00
C GLY A 165 -0.02 -7.21 -10.50
N ALA A 166 -0.99 -6.50 -11.05
CA ALA A 166 -2.37 -6.49 -10.55
C ALA A 166 -3.10 -7.82 -10.79
N LEU A 167 -2.90 -8.47 -11.95
CA LEU A 167 -3.46 -9.79 -12.21
C LEU A 167 -2.82 -10.82 -11.28
N ALA A 168 -1.50 -10.76 -11.08
CA ALA A 168 -0.82 -11.66 -10.16
C ALA A 168 -1.30 -11.48 -8.70
N ALA A 169 -1.55 -10.25 -8.27
CA ALA A 169 -2.10 -9.97 -6.94
C ALA A 169 -3.54 -10.49 -6.77
N ALA A 170 -4.41 -10.26 -7.76
CA ALA A 170 -5.77 -10.80 -7.77
C ALA A 170 -5.77 -12.34 -7.81
N ALA A 171 -4.88 -12.94 -8.62
CA ALA A 171 -4.70 -14.38 -8.71
C ALA A 171 -4.28 -15.00 -7.39
N ARG A 172 -3.28 -14.43 -6.70
CA ARG A 172 -2.80 -14.92 -5.39
C ARG A 172 -3.92 -14.94 -4.34
N ARG A 173 -4.87 -14.01 -4.46
CA ARG A 173 -5.96 -13.79 -3.50
C ARG A 173 -7.26 -14.47 -3.90
N GLY A 174 -7.32 -15.11 -5.08
CA GLY A 174 -8.53 -15.72 -5.59
C GLY A 174 -9.65 -14.71 -5.90
N ASN A 175 -9.30 -13.44 -6.17
CA ASN A 175 -10.28 -12.38 -6.38
C ASN A 175 -10.79 -12.40 -7.83
N GLU A 176 -11.76 -13.27 -8.13
CA GLU A 176 -12.29 -13.46 -9.48
C GLU A 176 -12.97 -12.23 -10.06
N VAL A 177 -13.65 -11.43 -9.22
CA VAL A 177 -14.31 -10.19 -9.65
C VAL A 177 -13.27 -9.20 -10.13
N MET A 178 -12.21 -8.98 -9.33
CA MET A 178 -11.11 -8.10 -9.71
C MET A 178 -10.34 -8.63 -10.92
N MET A 179 -10.12 -9.95 -10.99
CA MET A 179 -9.47 -10.59 -12.14
C MET A 179 -10.21 -10.27 -13.45
N ARG A 180 -11.53 -10.54 -13.51
CA ARG A 180 -12.36 -10.19 -14.67
C ARG A 180 -12.30 -8.70 -14.98
N TYR A 181 -12.42 -7.86 -13.94
CA TYR A 181 -12.40 -6.41 -14.12
C TYR A 181 -11.09 -5.88 -14.70
N LEU A 182 -9.95 -6.36 -14.20
CA LEU A 182 -8.65 -5.94 -14.71
C LEU A 182 -8.44 -6.36 -16.17
N LEU A 183 -8.87 -7.57 -16.54
CA LEU A 183 -8.84 -8.05 -17.92
C LEU A 183 -9.72 -7.16 -18.84
N GLU A 184 -10.91 -6.75 -18.38
CA GLU A 184 -11.76 -5.78 -19.09
C GLU A 184 -11.11 -4.39 -19.24
N LYS A 185 -10.25 -3.99 -18.30
CA LYS A 185 -9.46 -2.74 -18.38
C LYS A 185 -8.19 -2.88 -19.22
N GLY A 186 -8.01 -3.99 -19.92
CA GLY A 186 -6.89 -4.21 -20.84
C GLY A 186 -5.64 -4.79 -20.19
N ALA A 187 -5.74 -5.34 -18.98
CA ALA A 187 -4.63 -6.11 -18.40
C ALA A 187 -4.38 -7.36 -19.23
N ARG A 188 -3.11 -7.63 -19.51
CA ARG A 188 -2.65 -8.73 -20.36
C ARG A 188 -1.90 -9.76 -19.52
N PRO A 189 -2.45 -10.97 -19.30
CA PRO A 189 -1.85 -12.00 -18.46
C PRO A 189 -0.40 -12.32 -18.82
N GLU A 190 -0.08 -12.35 -20.11
CA GLU A 190 1.23 -12.70 -20.65
C GLU A 190 2.33 -11.67 -20.30
N SER A 191 1.92 -10.41 -20.09
CA SER A 191 2.83 -9.30 -19.83
C SER A 191 2.93 -8.96 -18.34
N ASP A 192 1.95 -9.36 -17.52
CA ASP A 192 1.88 -8.99 -16.10
C ASP A 192 2.73 -9.92 -15.20
N ALA A 193 3.95 -10.20 -15.65
CA ALA A 193 4.94 -10.95 -14.89
C ALA A 193 5.37 -10.11 -13.67
N THR A 194 5.34 -10.71 -12.48
CA THR A 194 5.70 -9.98 -11.26
C THR A 194 7.16 -9.52 -11.30
N SER A 195 7.41 -8.24 -11.01
CA SER A 195 8.76 -7.68 -10.80
C SER A 195 9.51 -8.32 -9.62
N VAL A 196 8.82 -9.10 -8.77
CA VAL A 196 9.39 -9.82 -7.63
C VAL A 196 9.99 -11.15 -8.09
N GLY A 197 11.08 -11.10 -8.85
CA GLY A 197 12.15 -12.11 -8.92
C GLY A 197 11.83 -13.53 -9.41
N THR A 198 10.57 -13.93 -9.59
CA THR A 198 10.21 -15.28 -10.05
C THR A 198 9.70 -15.29 -11.49
N GLY A 199 9.40 -14.13 -12.08
CA GLY A 199 8.81 -14.06 -13.42
C GLY A 199 7.50 -14.84 -13.55
N ALA A 200 6.83 -15.14 -12.42
CA ALA A 200 5.70 -16.05 -12.42
C ALA A 200 4.49 -15.36 -13.06
N SER A 201 3.99 -15.95 -14.16
CA SER A 201 2.72 -15.56 -14.78
C SER A 201 1.56 -15.61 -13.76
N PRO A 202 0.55 -14.72 -13.85
CA PRO A 202 -0.67 -14.77 -13.06
C PRO A 202 -1.30 -16.17 -12.98
N LEU A 203 -1.21 -16.96 -14.05
CA LEU A 203 -1.72 -18.33 -14.12
C LEU A 203 -1.00 -19.26 -13.13
N ARG A 204 0.34 -19.20 -13.09
CA ARG A 204 1.15 -20.01 -12.14
C ARG A 204 0.88 -19.60 -10.70
N VAL A 205 0.68 -18.30 -10.46
CA VAL A 205 0.30 -17.79 -9.14
C VAL A 205 -1.05 -18.37 -8.71
N ALA A 206 -2.03 -18.44 -9.61
CA ALA A 206 -3.34 -19.06 -9.34
C ALA A 206 -3.22 -20.57 -9.07
N VAL A 207 -2.41 -21.28 -9.84
CA VAL A 207 -2.14 -22.72 -9.65
C VAL A 207 -1.51 -23.00 -8.29
N GLY A 208 -0.43 -22.28 -7.97
CA GLY A 208 0.27 -22.44 -6.69
C GLY A 208 -0.58 -22.05 -5.47
N ALA A 209 -1.55 -21.15 -5.66
CA ALA A 209 -2.50 -20.75 -4.63
C ALA A 209 -3.79 -21.59 -4.59
N GLY A 210 -3.99 -22.52 -5.54
CA GLY A 210 -5.14 -23.42 -5.59
C GLY A 210 -6.44 -22.80 -6.14
N HIS A 211 -6.38 -21.64 -6.81
CA HIS A 211 -7.56 -20.90 -7.25
C HIS A 211 -8.03 -21.33 -8.65
N VAL A 212 -8.75 -22.45 -8.73
CA VAL A 212 -9.26 -23.02 -10.00
C VAL A 212 -10.14 -22.03 -10.78
N GLY A 213 -10.97 -21.24 -10.10
CA GLY A 213 -11.82 -20.24 -10.75
C GLY A 213 -11.01 -19.17 -11.50
N ILE A 214 -9.91 -18.70 -10.90
CA ILE A 214 -8.97 -17.79 -11.57
C ILE A 214 -8.31 -18.46 -12.77
N VAL A 215 -7.87 -19.72 -12.63
CA VAL A 215 -7.29 -20.47 -13.74
C VAL A 215 -8.26 -20.52 -14.92
N ARG A 216 -9.53 -20.84 -14.69
CA ARG A 216 -10.54 -20.86 -15.76
C ARG A 216 -10.72 -19.50 -16.42
N ILE A 217 -10.73 -18.41 -15.66
CA ILE A 217 -10.83 -17.04 -16.20
C ILE A 217 -9.63 -16.73 -17.10
N LEU A 218 -8.41 -16.98 -16.62
CA LEU A 218 -7.19 -16.70 -17.39
C LEU A 218 -7.15 -17.55 -18.68
N MET A 219 -7.48 -18.84 -18.59
CA MET A 219 -7.59 -19.73 -19.76
C MET A 219 -8.62 -19.23 -20.79
N GLN A 220 -9.77 -18.73 -20.34
CA GLN A 220 -10.79 -18.13 -21.23
C GLN A 220 -10.30 -16.87 -21.94
N HIS A 221 -9.34 -16.15 -21.34
CA HIS A 221 -8.72 -14.96 -21.90
C HIS A 221 -7.44 -15.27 -22.70
N GLY A 222 -7.19 -16.54 -23.04
CA GLY A 222 -6.15 -16.95 -23.99
C GLY A 222 -4.77 -17.19 -23.38
N ASP A 223 -4.68 -17.29 -22.05
CA ASP A 223 -3.42 -17.60 -21.36
C ASP A 223 -2.98 -19.05 -21.70
N ASP A 224 -1.71 -19.25 -22.10
CA ASP A 224 -1.19 -20.57 -22.48
C ASP A 224 -0.65 -21.34 -21.26
N PRO A 225 -1.31 -22.42 -20.80
CA PRO A 225 -0.89 -23.16 -19.61
C PRO A 225 0.40 -23.97 -19.83
N ARG A 226 0.84 -24.12 -21.10
CA ARG A 226 2.07 -24.83 -21.48
C ARG A 226 3.25 -23.89 -21.68
N ALA A 227 3.05 -22.58 -21.68
CA ALA A 227 4.14 -21.62 -21.73
C ALA A 227 5.02 -21.78 -20.48
N ALA A 228 6.32 -22.00 -20.69
CA ALA A 228 7.29 -22.13 -19.61
C ALA A 228 7.78 -20.74 -19.17
N ASP A 229 7.94 -20.55 -17.85
CA ASP A 229 8.57 -19.35 -17.31
C ASP A 229 10.11 -19.41 -17.45
N SER A 230 10.81 -18.43 -16.86
CA SER A 230 12.28 -18.39 -16.83
C SER A 230 12.93 -19.59 -16.10
N THR A 231 12.16 -20.38 -15.36
CA THR A 231 12.62 -21.62 -14.70
C THR A 231 12.37 -22.87 -15.54
N GLY A 232 11.76 -22.72 -16.74
CA GLY A 232 11.47 -23.84 -17.65
C GLY A 232 10.26 -24.67 -17.23
N THR A 233 9.46 -24.23 -16.26
CA THR A 233 8.29 -24.98 -15.77
C THR A 233 7.00 -24.30 -16.21
N SER A 234 6.11 -25.07 -16.85
CA SER A 234 4.77 -24.62 -17.25
C SER A 234 3.75 -24.65 -16.10
N ALA A 235 2.57 -24.05 -16.28
CA ALA A 235 1.49 -24.13 -15.29
C ALA A 235 0.96 -25.56 -15.12
N VAL A 236 0.87 -26.34 -16.22
CA VAL A 236 0.45 -27.76 -16.19
C VAL A 236 1.43 -28.61 -15.40
N GLU A 237 2.74 -28.45 -15.62
CA GLU A 237 3.78 -29.21 -14.91
C GLU A 237 3.76 -28.89 -13.42
N LEU A 238 3.62 -27.61 -13.06
CA LEU A 238 3.47 -27.18 -11.67
C LEU A 238 2.23 -27.83 -11.02
N ALA A 239 1.08 -27.83 -11.69
CA ALA A 239 -0.14 -28.44 -11.16
C ALA A 239 0.03 -29.95 -10.93
N LYS A 240 0.66 -30.67 -11.87
CA LYS A 240 0.94 -32.11 -11.73
C LYS A 240 1.89 -32.41 -10.58
N GLN A 241 2.95 -31.60 -10.43
CA GLN A 241 3.87 -31.73 -9.31
C GLN A 241 3.15 -31.50 -7.97
N LEU A 242 2.39 -30.41 -7.84
CA LEU A 242 1.62 -30.11 -6.63
C LEU A 242 0.57 -31.20 -6.34
N GLN A 243 0.01 -31.84 -7.37
CA GLN A 243 -0.97 -32.92 -7.19
C GLN A 243 -0.30 -34.17 -6.60
N GLN A 244 0.88 -34.54 -7.11
CA GLN A 244 1.67 -35.64 -6.57
C GLN A 244 2.09 -35.39 -5.11
N GLU A 245 2.36 -34.13 -4.76
CA GLU A 245 2.65 -33.70 -3.39
C GLU A 245 1.41 -33.57 -2.50
N GLY A 246 0.20 -33.81 -3.04
CA GLY A 246 -1.07 -33.66 -2.31
C GLY A 246 -1.44 -32.21 -1.97
N LYS A 247 -0.84 -31.23 -2.67
CA LYS A 247 -1.00 -29.78 -2.45
C LYS A 247 -2.01 -29.10 -3.38
N THR A 248 -2.52 -29.79 -4.39
CA THR A 248 -3.60 -29.30 -5.27
C THR A 248 -4.57 -30.40 -5.66
N THR A 249 -5.72 -30.03 -6.20
CA THR A 249 -6.80 -30.95 -6.59
C THR A 249 -6.62 -31.49 -8.01
N SER A 250 -7.28 -32.60 -8.35
CA SER A 250 -7.39 -33.07 -9.74
C SER A 250 -8.08 -32.05 -10.64
N GLU A 251 -9.06 -31.33 -10.09
CA GLU A 251 -9.78 -30.25 -10.78
C GLU A 251 -8.82 -29.17 -11.31
N MET A 252 -7.73 -28.86 -10.59
CA MET A 252 -6.73 -27.90 -11.05
C MET A 252 -6.05 -28.36 -12.34
N VAL A 253 -5.67 -29.63 -12.41
CA VAL A 253 -5.03 -30.21 -13.61
C VAL A 253 -6.04 -30.30 -14.75
N GLU A 254 -7.27 -30.71 -14.47
CA GLU A 254 -8.35 -30.78 -15.46
C GLU A 254 -8.66 -29.40 -16.06
N ALA A 255 -8.74 -28.36 -15.22
CA ALA A 255 -8.99 -26.99 -15.66
C ALA A 255 -7.89 -26.46 -16.61
N LEU A 256 -6.62 -26.83 -16.39
CA LEU A 256 -5.51 -26.47 -17.28
C LEU A 256 -5.46 -27.33 -18.56
N GLU A 257 -5.95 -28.57 -18.51
CA GLU A 257 -6.03 -29.46 -19.67
C GLU A 257 -7.27 -29.20 -20.55
N GLY A 258 -8.16 -28.29 -20.14
CA GLY A 258 -9.39 -27.95 -20.86
C GLY A 258 -10.47 -29.04 -20.76
N LYS A 259 -10.46 -29.81 -19.68
CA LYS A 259 -11.41 -30.88 -19.39
C LYS A 259 -12.47 -30.46 -18.38
#